data_AF-A0AAV9X8X2-F1
#
_entry.id   AF-A0AAV9X8X2-F1
#
_cell.length_a   1.000
_cell.length_b   1.000
_cell.length_c   1.000
_cell.angle_alpha   90.00
_cell.angle_beta   90.00
_cell.angle_gamma   90.00
#
_symmetry.space_group_name_H-M   'P 1'
#
loop_
_entity.id
_entity.type
_entity.pdbx_description
1 polymer ?
#
loop_
_entity_poly.entity_id
_entity_poly.type
_entity_poly.pdbx_seq_one_letter_code
_entity_poly.pdbx_strand_id
1 'polypeptide(L)'
;MQEADDAKILMFGAASDQDSASDICFPAGSKHCISIGAAKETGEMCTWVRGSQVEYTCPGYKIPFSKGNRSPVSYHSGNWVATAIASGLAGLILYCDILVNRKPDSKLQSREGISGAFSRMASISRDGKFLFVHRYFGVELPEINTWEFSEEKYEGETGMTRGISLSSLSPDAYRMLDWILDQLKSHNF
;
A
#
# COMPACT_ATOMS: atom_id res chain seq x y z
N MET A 1 -7.36 14.95 11.60
CA MET A 1 -6.18 14.05 11.65
C MET A 1 -6.20 13.27 12.96
N GLN A 2 -6.18 13.92 14.13
CA GLN A 2 -6.34 13.22 15.42
C GLN A 2 -7.62 12.37 15.49
N GLU A 3 -8.78 12.90 15.11
CA GLU A 3 -10.04 12.14 15.12
C GLU A 3 -10.00 10.89 14.22
N ALA A 4 -9.30 10.96 13.09
CA ALA A 4 -9.14 9.82 12.19
C ALA A 4 -8.19 8.78 12.80
N ASP A 5 -7.10 9.22 13.43
CA ASP A 5 -6.17 8.37 14.17
C ASP A 5 -6.87 7.66 15.35
N ASP A 6 -7.68 8.40 16.12
CA ASP A 6 -8.49 7.85 17.21
C ASP A 6 -9.51 6.83 16.72
N ALA A 7 -10.05 7.03 15.50
CA ALA A 7 -10.93 6.08 14.83
C ALA A 7 -10.20 4.92 14.13
N LYS A 8 -8.87 4.79 14.32
CA LYS A 8 -8.00 3.78 13.68
C LYS A 8 -8.03 3.84 12.14
N ILE A 9 -8.21 5.03 11.58
CA ILE A 9 -8.16 5.28 10.14
C ILE A 9 -6.74 5.65 9.76
N LEU A 10 -6.11 4.80 8.94
CA LEU A 10 -4.78 5.06 8.41
C LEU A 10 -4.79 6.24 7.43
N MET A 11 -3.95 7.24 7.71
CA MET A 11 -3.79 8.41 6.85
C MET A 11 -2.45 8.39 6.12
N PHE A 12 -2.49 8.57 4.80
CA PHE A 12 -1.30 8.72 3.97
C PHE A 12 -1.23 10.14 3.41
N GLY A 13 -0.07 10.79 3.54
CA GLY A 13 0.14 12.16 3.09
C GLY A 13 1.20 12.23 2.00
N ALA A 14 0.92 12.91 0.89
CA ALA A 14 1.93 13.25 -0.09
C ALA A 14 2.85 14.36 0.43
N ALA A 15 4.16 14.17 0.30
CA ALA A 15 5.10 15.26 0.53
C ALA A 15 4.89 16.42 -0.47
N SER A 16 5.40 17.59 -0.12
CA SER A 16 5.46 18.73 -1.03
C SER A 16 6.29 18.38 -2.26
N ASP A 17 5.77 18.72 -3.45
CA ASP A 17 6.55 18.68 -4.70
C ASP A 17 7.43 19.94 -4.86
N GLN A 18 7.50 20.81 -3.84
CA GLN A 18 8.24 22.09 -3.89
C GLN A 18 9.56 22.04 -3.12
N ASP A 19 10.59 22.61 -3.74
CA ASP A 19 11.92 22.82 -3.16
C ASP A 19 12.01 23.98 -2.14
N SER A 20 10.91 24.42 -1.51
CA SER A 20 10.94 25.49 -0.49
C SER A 20 11.27 24.93 0.90
N ALA A 21 12.48 25.20 1.41
CA ALA A 21 13.10 24.55 2.59
C ALA A 21 12.35 24.67 3.93
N SER A 22 11.29 25.48 4.01
CA SER A 22 10.70 25.93 5.27
C SER A 22 9.33 25.36 5.58
N ASP A 23 8.61 24.81 4.61
CA ASP A 23 7.17 24.62 4.79
C ASP A 23 6.83 23.16 5.07
N ILE A 24 6.45 22.89 6.32
CA ILE A 24 5.77 21.66 6.70
C ILE A 24 4.49 21.56 5.87
N CYS A 25 4.44 20.58 4.96
CA CYS A 25 3.28 20.37 4.11
C CYS A 25 2.26 19.49 4.84
N PHE A 26 1.11 20.05 5.22
CA PHE A 26 0.02 19.27 5.79
C PHE A 26 -0.82 18.62 4.69
N PRO A 27 -1.32 17.38 4.87
CA PRO A 27 -1.30 16.60 6.12
C PRO A 27 -0.01 15.79 6.36
N ALA A 28 0.89 15.66 5.37
CA ALA A 28 2.09 14.82 5.46
C ALA A 28 3.03 15.17 6.63
N GLY A 29 3.11 16.44 7.01
CA GLY A 29 3.90 16.90 8.16
C GLY A 29 3.28 16.60 9.54
N SER A 30 2.11 15.98 9.59
CA SER A 30 1.50 15.53 10.84
C SER A 30 2.06 14.18 11.27
N LYS A 31 2.31 14.01 12.58
CA LYS A 31 2.69 12.72 13.19
C LYS A 31 1.64 11.61 13.02
N HIS A 32 0.40 11.96 12.68
CA HIS A 32 -0.71 11.02 12.48
C HIS A 32 -0.81 10.51 11.04
N CYS A 33 0.03 11.00 10.13
CA CYS A 33 0.09 10.54 8.76
C CYS A 33 1.33 9.67 8.54
N ILE A 34 1.26 8.79 7.55
CA ILE A 34 2.42 8.18 6.93
C ILE A 34 2.78 9.03 5.71
N SER A 35 3.92 9.70 5.78
CA SER A 35 4.39 10.62 4.74
C SER A 35 5.11 9.87 3.59
N ILE A 36 4.66 10.10 2.36
CA ILE A 36 5.11 9.38 1.17
C ILE A 36 5.70 10.34 0.14
N GLY A 37 6.88 9.98 -0.38
CA GLY A 37 7.54 10.66 -1.48
C GLY A 37 7.62 9.82 -2.77
N ALA A 38 7.82 10.50 -3.89
CA ALA A 38 8.07 9.88 -5.17
C ALA A 38 9.51 9.39 -5.33
N ALA A 39 9.64 8.21 -5.93
CA ALA A 39 10.88 7.65 -6.42
C ALA A 39 10.72 7.15 -7.86
N LYS A 40 11.85 6.95 -8.53
CA LYS A 40 11.95 6.26 -9.82
C LYS A 40 11.75 4.76 -9.62
N GLU A 41 11.53 4.04 -10.72
CA GLU A 41 11.46 2.56 -10.73
C GLU A 41 12.72 1.89 -10.15
N THR A 42 13.87 2.56 -10.23
CA THR A 42 15.15 2.10 -9.69
C THR A 42 15.24 2.17 -8.16
N GLY A 43 14.23 2.77 -7.51
CA GLY A 43 14.25 3.09 -6.09
C GLY A 43 14.97 4.39 -5.73
N GLU A 44 15.52 5.10 -6.73
CA GLU A 44 16.12 6.42 -6.51
C GLU A 44 15.02 7.45 -6.22
N MET A 45 15.10 8.12 -5.08
CA MET A 45 14.22 9.22 -4.72
C MET A 45 14.26 10.34 -5.77
N CYS A 46 13.10 10.91 -6.11
CA CYS A 46 13.03 12.01 -7.06
C CYS A 46 13.68 13.27 -6.50
N THR A 47 14.27 14.11 -7.36
CA THR A 47 15.06 15.27 -6.92
C THR A 47 14.25 16.35 -6.20
N TRP A 48 12.94 16.43 -6.46
CA TRP A 48 12.00 17.35 -5.80
C TRP A 48 11.46 16.79 -4.47
N VAL A 49 11.89 15.60 -4.07
CA VAL A 49 11.47 14.98 -2.81
C VAL A 49 12.54 15.17 -1.76
N ARG A 50 12.13 15.66 -0.59
CA ARG A 50 13.03 15.79 0.55
C ARG A 50 12.95 14.57 1.44
N GLY A 51 14.05 13.82 1.50
CA GLY A 51 14.14 12.64 2.34
C GLY A 51 13.85 12.89 3.82
N SER A 52 14.11 14.09 4.36
CA SER A 52 13.78 14.43 5.75
C SER A 52 12.28 14.65 6.01
N GLN A 53 11.47 14.85 4.96
CA GLN A 53 10.04 15.15 5.07
C GLN A 53 9.13 13.95 4.72
N VAL A 54 9.72 12.79 4.41
CA VAL A 54 9.00 11.57 4.06
C VAL A 54 9.48 10.39 4.88
N GLU A 55 8.57 9.53 5.28
CA GLU A 55 8.88 8.27 5.95
C GLU A 55 9.26 7.19 4.93
N TYR A 56 8.54 7.11 3.82
CA TYR A 56 8.77 6.12 2.77
C TYR A 56 8.67 6.73 1.37
N THR A 57 9.17 5.99 0.38
CA THR A 57 9.04 6.35 -1.03
C THR A 57 8.45 5.20 -1.84
N CYS A 58 7.61 5.56 -2.82
CA CYS A 58 7.02 4.65 -3.78
C CYS A 58 7.30 5.14 -5.20
N PRO A 59 7.13 4.27 -6.22
CA PRO A 59 7.14 4.70 -7.61
C PRO A 59 6.21 5.90 -7.81
N GLY A 60 6.75 7.02 -8.28
CA GLY A 60 5.99 8.25 -8.49
C GLY A 60 6.52 9.08 -9.64
N TYR A 61 7.42 8.53 -10.45
CA TYR A 61 7.98 9.18 -11.63
C TYR A 61 7.57 8.45 -12.90
N LYS A 62 6.99 9.17 -13.86
CA LYS A 62 6.56 8.66 -15.17
C LYS A 62 5.74 7.37 -15.04
N ILE A 63 4.76 7.38 -14.14
CA ILE A 63 3.86 6.25 -13.95
C ILE A 63 2.85 6.24 -15.11
N PRO A 64 2.70 5.11 -15.83
CA PRO A 64 1.77 5.01 -16.95
C PRO A 64 0.32 4.86 -16.45
N PHE A 65 -0.58 5.64 -17.03
CA PHE A 65 -2.02 5.54 -16.84
C PHE A 65 -2.68 5.24 -18.18
N SER A 66 -3.37 4.12 -18.26
CA SER A 66 -4.15 3.73 -19.43
C SER A 66 -5.64 3.86 -19.13
N LYS A 67 -6.36 4.62 -19.96
CA LYS A 67 -7.83 4.73 -19.90
C LYS A 67 -8.54 3.64 -20.73
N GLY A 68 -7.91 2.46 -20.85
CA GLY A 68 -8.39 1.32 -21.63
C GLY A 68 -7.79 1.22 -23.03
N ASN A 69 -8.12 0.14 -23.76
CA ASN A 69 -7.41 -0.36 -24.96
C ASN A 69 -7.28 0.59 -26.16
N ARG A 70 -7.88 1.78 -26.13
CA ARG A 70 -7.88 2.73 -27.27
C ARG A 70 -7.37 4.13 -26.93
N SER A 71 -6.98 4.39 -25.69
CA SER A 71 -6.45 5.70 -25.29
C SER A 71 -4.92 5.68 -25.27
N PRO A 72 -4.25 6.76 -25.70
CA PRO A 72 -2.81 6.89 -25.51
C PRO A 72 -2.48 6.83 -24.01
N VAL A 73 -1.39 6.16 -23.67
CA VAL A 73 -0.89 6.08 -22.28
C VAL A 73 -0.44 7.46 -21.85
N SER A 74 -1.06 8.00 -20.79
CA SER A 74 -0.59 9.23 -20.16
C SER A 74 0.42 8.90 -19.07
N TYR A 75 1.40 9.76 -18.86
CA TYR A 75 2.42 9.57 -17.84
C TYR A 75 2.28 10.65 -16.79
N HIS A 76 2.16 10.24 -15.52
CA HIS A 76 2.03 11.15 -14.40
C HIS A 76 3.22 10.99 -13.46
N SER A 77 3.67 12.11 -12.90
CA SER A 77 4.71 12.15 -11.87
C SER A 77 4.24 13.02 -10.71
N GLY A 78 4.62 12.66 -9.50
CA GLY A 78 4.36 13.44 -8.30
C GLY A 78 4.22 12.59 -7.06
N ASN A 79 4.37 13.22 -5.90
CA ASN A 79 4.24 12.55 -4.60
C ASN A 79 2.83 11.99 -4.41
N TRP A 80 1.80 12.62 -4.98
CA TRP A 80 0.42 12.12 -4.95
C TRP A 80 0.26 10.74 -5.61
N VAL A 81 1.00 10.46 -6.69
CA VAL A 81 0.99 9.16 -7.36
C VAL A 81 1.59 8.11 -6.45
N ALA A 82 2.75 8.42 -5.86
CA ALA A 82 3.42 7.56 -4.90
C ALA A 82 2.54 7.29 -3.66
N THR A 83 1.85 8.31 -3.14
CA THR A 83 0.89 8.18 -2.03
C THR A 83 -0.28 7.27 -2.37
N ALA A 84 -0.85 7.38 -3.57
CA ALA A 84 -1.93 6.51 -4.02
C ALA A 84 -1.49 5.03 -4.12
N ILE A 85 -0.27 4.79 -4.59
CA ILE A 85 0.31 3.45 -4.63
C ILE A 85 0.56 2.93 -3.20
N ALA A 86 1.11 3.74 -2.31
CA ALA A 86 1.34 3.36 -0.91
C ALA A 86 0.03 3.03 -0.19
N SER A 87 -1.01 3.85 -0.35
CA SER A 87 -2.32 3.59 0.28
C SER A 87 -2.99 2.34 -0.31
N GLY A 88 -2.89 2.13 -1.62
CA GLY A 88 -3.35 0.90 -2.27
C GLY A 88 -2.63 -0.35 -1.76
N LEU A 89 -1.31 -0.27 -1.58
CA LEU A 89 -0.50 -1.35 -1.01
C LEU A 89 -0.89 -1.64 0.45
N ALA A 90 -1.11 -0.61 1.27
CA ALA A 90 -1.59 -0.79 2.63
C ALA A 90 -2.99 -1.46 2.65
N GLY A 91 -3.89 -1.03 1.77
CA GLY A 91 -5.20 -1.68 1.59
C GLY A 91 -5.08 -3.15 1.20
N LEU A 92 -4.14 -3.50 0.31
CA LEU A 92 -3.85 -4.88 -0.05
C LEU A 92 -3.34 -5.69 1.16
N ILE A 93 -2.38 -5.15 1.92
CA ILE A 93 -1.84 -5.81 3.12
C ILE A 93 -2.95 -6.08 4.14
N LEU A 94 -3.80 -5.07 4.41
CA LEU A 94 -4.94 -5.20 5.31
C LEU A 94 -5.94 -6.24 4.83
N TYR A 95 -6.23 -6.25 3.52
CA TYR A 95 -7.12 -7.21 2.92
C TYR A 95 -6.59 -8.64 3.12
N CYS A 96 -5.33 -8.89 2.73
CA CYS A 96 -4.67 -10.17 2.97
C CYS A 96 -4.73 -10.59 4.44
N ASP A 97 -4.48 -9.64 5.34
CA ASP A 97 -4.50 -9.88 6.78
C ASP A 97 -5.89 -10.27 7.30
N ILE A 98 -6.94 -9.61 6.82
CA ILE A 98 -8.34 -9.97 7.13
C ILE A 98 -8.67 -11.37 6.61
N LEU A 99 -8.25 -11.70 5.38
CA LEU A 99 -8.48 -13.01 4.77
C LEU A 99 -7.93 -14.15 5.63
N VAL A 100 -6.70 -13.98 6.11
CA VAL A 100 -5.96 -15.02 6.84
C VAL A 100 -6.34 -15.04 8.32
N ASN A 101 -6.36 -13.88 8.99
CA ASN A 101 -6.45 -13.84 10.44
C ASN A 101 -7.88 -13.76 10.97
N ARG A 102 -8.88 -13.41 10.13
CA ARG A 102 -10.33 -13.32 10.44
C ARG A 102 -10.70 -12.63 11.77
N LYS A 103 -9.75 -11.92 12.39
CA LYS A 103 -9.86 -11.31 13.71
C LYS A 103 -9.82 -9.79 13.57
N PRO A 104 -10.67 -9.07 14.31
CA PRO A 104 -10.78 -7.62 14.22
C PRO A 104 -9.61 -6.85 14.85
N ASP A 105 -8.65 -7.51 15.50
CA ASP A 105 -7.56 -6.86 16.26
C ASP A 105 -6.15 -7.23 15.76
N SER A 106 -6.00 -7.42 14.46
CA SER A 106 -4.67 -7.69 13.92
C SER A 106 -3.77 -6.46 14.04
N LYS A 107 -2.51 -6.69 14.39
CA LYS A 107 -1.49 -5.64 14.52
C LYS A 107 -1.30 -4.82 13.24
N LEU A 108 -1.58 -5.41 12.06
CA LEU A 108 -1.44 -4.72 10.77
C LEU A 108 -2.52 -3.65 10.54
N GLN A 109 -3.57 -3.61 11.34
CA GLN A 109 -4.61 -2.58 11.24
C GLN A 109 -4.21 -1.24 11.87
N SER A 110 -3.09 -1.19 12.60
CA SER A 110 -2.58 0.04 13.19
C SER A 110 -1.55 0.73 12.29
N ARG A 111 -1.35 2.03 12.51
CA ARG A 111 -0.29 2.81 11.84
C ARG A 111 1.07 2.16 12.06
N GLU A 112 1.37 1.74 13.29
CA GLU A 112 2.62 1.08 13.66
C GLU A 112 2.80 -0.25 12.92
N GLY A 113 1.71 -1.01 12.75
CA GLY A 113 1.72 -2.25 11.99
C GLY A 113 2.09 -2.04 10.52
N ILE A 114 1.41 -1.12 9.85
CA ILE A 114 1.69 -0.79 8.45
C ILE A 114 3.07 -0.15 8.30
N SER A 115 3.47 0.79 9.16
CA SER A 115 4.82 1.35 9.17
C SER A 115 5.88 0.27 9.40
N GLY A 116 5.62 -0.71 10.27
CA GLY A 116 6.49 -1.87 10.46
C GLY A 116 6.64 -2.69 9.18
N ALA A 117 5.53 -3.01 8.50
CA ALA A 117 5.54 -3.71 7.22
C ALA A 117 6.31 -2.92 6.14
N PHE A 118 6.07 -1.61 6.04
CA PHE A 118 6.76 -0.73 5.09
C PHE A 118 8.26 -0.64 5.39
N SER A 119 8.66 -0.54 6.66
CA SER A 119 10.07 -0.53 7.06
C SER A 119 10.79 -1.82 6.63
N ARG A 120 10.12 -2.97 6.70
CA ARG A 120 10.69 -4.25 6.19
C ARG A 120 10.85 -4.23 4.68
N MET A 121 9.87 -3.71 3.95
CA MET A 121 9.98 -3.54 2.49
C MET A 121 11.08 -2.56 2.10
N ALA A 122 11.33 -1.55 2.94
CA ALA A 122 12.35 -0.53 2.72
C ALA A 122 13.75 -0.92 3.21
N SER A 123 13.90 -2.01 3.99
CA SER A 123 15.14 -2.38 4.67
C SER A 123 16.37 -2.54 3.78
N ILE A 124 16.18 -2.84 2.49
CA ILE A 124 17.25 -3.03 1.51
C ILE A 124 17.53 -1.79 0.66
N SER A 125 16.69 -0.76 0.80
CA SER A 125 16.90 0.51 0.10
C SER A 125 18.09 1.26 0.71
N ARG A 126 18.82 1.99 -0.14
CA ARG A 126 20.02 2.73 0.30
C ARG A 126 19.69 3.80 1.34
N ASP A 127 18.50 4.39 1.24
CA ASP A 127 18.00 5.44 2.12
C ASP A 127 17.06 4.92 3.23
N GLY A 128 16.77 3.61 3.24
CA GLY A 128 15.82 3.00 4.16
C GLY A 128 14.35 3.39 3.91
N LYS A 129 14.00 3.95 2.75
CA LYS A 129 12.68 4.53 2.48
C LYS A 129 11.94 3.87 1.32
N PHE A 130 12.63 3.38 0.28
CA PHE A 130 11.95 2.88 -0.92
C PHE A 130 11.32 1.50 -0.72
N LEU A 131 10.01 1.39 -0.96
CA LEU A 131 9.26 0.15 -0.76
C LEU A 131 9.50 -0.86 -1.91
N PHE A 132 10.33 -1.88 -1.66
CA PHE A 132 10.58 -2.95 -2.62
C PHE A 132 9.49 -4.04 -2.61
N VAL A 133 8.29 -3.69 -3.09
CA VAL A 133 7.09 -4.55 -3.09
C VAL A 133 7.31 -5.89 -3.79
N HIS A 134 8.04 -5.91 -4.91
CA HIS A 134 8.26 -7.12 -5.72
C HIS A 134 9.00 -8.24 -4.98
N ARG A 135 9.69 -7.95 -3.86
CA ARG A 135 10.31 -9.02 -3.06
C ARG A 135 9.31 -9.86 -2.29
N TYR A 136 8.15 -9.29 -1.98
CA TYR A 136 7.12 -9.94 -1.18
C TYR A 136 5.98 -10.44 -2.08
N PHE A 137 5.69 -9.72 -3.16
CA PHE A 137 4.59 -10.02 -4.08
C PHE A 137 5.04 -10.47 -5.48
N GLY A 138 6.35 -10.53 -5.76
CA GLY A 138 6.91 -10.89 -7.07
C GLY A 138 7.48 -12.30 -7.16
N VAL A 139 7.25 -13.15 -6.15
CA VAL A 139 7.28 -14.60 -6.37
C VAL A 139 6.17 -14.90 -7.39
N GLU A 140 6.40 -15.77 -8.37
CA GLU A 140 5.37 -16.19 -9.32
C GLU A 140 4.09 -16.54 -8.55
N LEU A 141 3.15 -15.60 -8.49
CA LEU A 141 1.83 -15.88 -7.96
C LEU A 141 1.27 -16.94 -8.91
N PRO A 142 0.87 -18.13 -8.43
CA PRO A 142 0.25 -19.13 -9.29
C PRO A 142 -0.83 -18.42 -10.08
N GLU A 143 -0.78 -18.54 -11.42
CA GLU A 143 -1.54 -17.71 -12.35
C GLU A 143 -2.92 -17.39 -11.79
N ILE A 144 -3.23 -16.10 -11.64
CA ILE A 144 -4.52 -15.60 -11.11
C ILE A 144 -5.72 -16.19 -11.89
N ASN A 145 -5.46 -16.71 -13.10
CA ASN A 145 -6.37 -17.41 -13.99
C ASN A 145 -6.97 -18.71 -13.39
N THR A 146 -6.38 -19.30 -12.34
CA THR A 146 -6.91 -20.50 -11.68
C THR A 146 -7.79 -20.21 -10.47
N TRP A 147 -8.02 -18.92 -10.17
CA TRP A 147 -8.84 -18.52 -9.03
C TRP A 147 -10.30 -18.52 -9.49
N GLU A 148 -11.05 -19.58 -9.17
CA GLU A 148 -12.48 -19.64 -9.44
C GLU A 148 -13.21 -18.63 -8.54
N PHE A 149 -13.41 -17.42 -9.05
CA PHE A 149 -14.24 -16.42 -8.40
C PHE A 149 -15.72 -16.78 -8.59
N SER A 150 -16.33 -17.39 -7.57
CA SER A 150 -17.78 -17.55 -7.56
C SER A 150 -18.45 -16.22 -7.15
N GLU A 151 -19.16 -15.59 -8.07
CA GLU A 151 -20.05 -14.47 -7.76
C GLU A 151 -21.24 -14.98 -6.92
N GLU A 152 -21.19 -14.82 -5.60
CA GLU A 152 -22.38 -15.02 -4.76
C GLU A 152 -23.17 -13.72 -4.65
N LYS A 153 -24.42 -13.77 -5.11
CA LYS A 153 -25.38 -12.67 -4.95
C LYS A 153 -25.88 -12.65 -3.50
N TYR A 154 -25.58 -11.58 -2.78
CA TYR A 154 -26.23 -11.29 -1.50
C TYR A 154 -27.36 -10.28 -1.70
N GLU A 155 -28.57 -10.62 -1.28
CA GLU A 155 -29.68 -9.67 -1.16
C GLU A 155 -29.59 -8.97 0.20
N GLY A 156 -29.29 -7.67 0.20
CA GLY A 156 -29.40 -6.78 1.35
C GLY A 156 -30.28 -5.57 1.01
N GLU A 157 -30.95 -5.02 2.02
CA GLU A 157 -32.04 -4.03 1.91
C GLU A 157 -31.68 -2.67 1.25
N THR A 158 -30.44 -2.46 0.83
CA THR A 158 -30.02 -1.24 0.12
C THR A 158 -29.04 -1.55 -1.02
N GLY A 159 -29.52 -2.29 -2.01
CA GLY A 159 -28.87 -2.35 -3.33
C GLY A 159 -27.71 -3.34 -3.48
N MET A 160 -27.54 -3.78 -4.72
CA MET A 160 -26.67 -4.88 -5.13
C MET A 160 -25.19 -4.52 -4.92
N THR A 161 -24.54 -5.13 -3.92
CA THR A 161 -23.09 -5.04 -3.73
C THR A 161 -22.43 -6.34 -4.22
N ARG A 162 -21.41 -6.21 -5.09
CA ARG A 162 -20.59 -7.34 -5.56
C ARG A 162 -19.50 -7.60 -4.51
N GLY A 163 -19.52 -8.79 -3.88
CA GLY A 163 -18.49 -9.25 -2.96
C GLY A 163 -17.89 -10.57 -3.43
N ILE A 164 -16.60 -10.79 -3.16
CA ILE A 164 -15.93 -12.07 -3.40
C ILE A 164 -16.21 -12.98 -2.20
N SER A 165 -16.72 -14.20 -2.45
CA SER A 165 -16.97 -15.18 -1.39
C SER A 165 -15.66 -15.78 -0.86
N LEU A 166 -15.39 -15.58 0.42
CA LEU A 166 -14.14 -15.93 1.11
C LEU A 166 -13.91 -17.46 1.23
N SER A 167 -14.91 -18.27 0.93
CA SER A 167 -14.85 -19.74 0.93
C SER A 167 -14.22 -20.33 -0.35
N SER A 168 -13.95 -19.50 -1.36
CA SER A 168 -13.47 -19.92 -2.69
C SER A 168 -11.95 -19.87 -2.90
N LEU A 169 -11.19 -19.36 -1.92
CA LEU A 169 -9.73 -19.31 -2.01
C LEU A 169 -9.13 -20.72 -1.91
N SER A 170 -8.27 -21.08 -2.87
CA SER A 170 -7.56 -22.36 -2.83
C SER A 170 -6.63 -22.46 -1.61
N PRO A 171 -6.33 -23.67 -1.11
CA PRO A 171 -5.37 -23.85 -0.02
C PRO A 171 -3.99 -23.25 -0.30
N ASP A 172 -3.57 -23.25 -1.58
CA ASP A 172 -2.29 -22.68 -2.00
C ASP A 172 -2.31 -21.15 -1.96
N ALA A 173 -3.42 -20.52 -2.36
CA ALA A 173 -3.60 -19.08 -2.21
C ALA A 173 -3.55 -18.66 -0.74
N TYR A 174 -4.19 -19.42 0.15
CA TYR A 174 -4.12 -19.18 1.59
C TYR A 174 -2.69 -19.29 2.14
N ARG A 175 -1.93 -20.34 1.77
CA ARG A 175 -0.54 -20.52 2.21
C ARG A 175 0.38 -19.41 1.74
N MET A 176 0.19 -18.93 0.52
CA MET A 176 0.96 -17.82 -0.03
C MET A 176 0.66 -16.52 0.72
N LEU A 177 -0.62 -16.21 0.96
CA LEU A 177 -1.02 -15.04 1.73
C LEU A 177 -0.50 -15.10 3.17
N ASP A 178 -0.61 -16.25 3.82
CA ASP A 178 -0.10 -16.47 5.17
C ASP A 178 1.43 -16.29 5.23
N TRP A 179 2.17 -16.83 4.25
CA TRP A 179 3.61 -16.63 4.13
C TRP A 179 3.97 -15.14 3.97
N ILE A 180 3.29 -14.41 3.08
CA ILE A 180 3.52 -12.96 2.91
C ILE A 180 3.30 -12.23 4.23
N LEU A 181 2.18 -12.50 4.91
CA LEU A 181 1.86 -11.87 6.18
C LEU A 181 2.86 -12.24 7.27
N ASP A 182 3.32 -13.49 7.32
CA ASP A 182 4.35 -13.91 8.26
C ASP A 182 5.64 -13.14 8.01
N GLN A 183 6.11 -13.00 6.76
CA GLN A 183 7.30 -12.18 6.45
C GLN A 183 7.14 -10.71 6.89
N LEU A 184 5.92 -10.16 6.80
CA LEU A 184 5.63 -8.79 7.26
C LEU A 184 5.51 -8.70 8.80
N LYS A 185 5.21 -9.79 9.50
CA LYS A 185 5.00 -9.85 10.96
C LYS A 185 6.21 -10.39 11.75
N SER A 186 7.07 -11.21 11.17
CA SER A 186 7.79 -12.30 11.86
C SER A 186 9.01 -11.95 12.72
N HIS A 187 9.26 -10.69 13.12
CA HIS A 187 10.20 -10.45 14.23
C HIS A 187 9.68 -9.38 15.18
N ASN A 188 9.59 -9.75 16.46
CA ASN A 188 9.07 -8.96 17.57
C ASN A 188 9.68 -7.55 17.61
N PHE A 189 8.81 -6.59 17.96
CA PHE A 189 9.19 -5.30 18.51
C PHE A 189 10.11 -5.48 19.73
#